data_AF-A0A7S4ABM5-F1
#
_entry.id   AF-A0A7S4ABM5-F1
#
_cell.length_a   1.000
_cell.length_b   1.000
_cell.length_c   1.000
_cell.angle_alpha   90.00
_cell.angle_beta   90.00
_cell.angle_gamma   90.00
#
_symmetry.space_group_name_H-M   'P 1'
#
loop_
_entity.id
_entity.type
_entity.pdbx_description
1 polymer ?
#
loop_
_entity_poly.entity_id
_entity_poly.type
_entity_poly.pdbx_seq_one_letter_code
_entity_poly.pdbx_strand_id
1 'polypeptide(L)'
;MNSTQQETILSAVVVSSSTHWAGQPISQDERRRAFSALQDFSTQFEGRIPLCLQWLQQPQLTVANGTIDCTISAQLYACEILSSCLNDKTKKYAQWQEADRLQLRQAVMAASRYQASAPLVKPRDGSSATITSTTTSLPLANKLASLLAALVVRDFP
;
A
#
# COMPACT_ATOMS: atom_id res chain seq x y z
N MET A 1 3.43 12.73 11.09
CA MET A 1 4.58 11.83 10.93
C MET A 1 5.71 12.62 10.32
N ASN A 2 6.94 12.53 10.85
CA ASN A 2 8.08 13.27 10.29
C ASN A 2 8.61 12.54 9.01
N SER A 3 9.26 13.26 8.10
CA SER A 3 9.77 12.71 6.83
C SER A 3 10.69 11.50 7.03
N THR A 4 11.56 11.56 8.04
CA THR A 4 12.48 10.46 8.41
C THR A 4 11.73 9.20 8.85
N GLN A 5 10.60 9.33 9.55
CA GLN A 5 9.79 8.18 9.96
C GLN A 5 9.11 7.55 8.74
N GLN A 6 8.63 8.38 7.80
CA GLN A 6 8.05 7.90 6.55
C GLN A 6 9.05 7.15 5.70
N GLU A 7 10.25 7.70 5.55
CA GLU A 7 11.32 7.03 4.82
C GLU A 7 11.74 5.72 5.49
N THR A 8 11.78 5.67 6.82
CA THR A 8 12.06 4.44 7.59
C THR A 8 11.04 3.35 7.28
N ILE A 9 9.74 3.66 7.36
CA ILE A 9 8.69 2.67 7.12
C ILE A 9 8.67 2.22 5.66
N LEU A 10 8.78 3.16 4.70
CA LEU A 10 8.82 2.81 3.29
C LEU A 10 10.08 1.98 2.94
N SER A 11 11.22 2.27 3.58
CA SER A 11 12.43 1.45 3.44
C SER A 11 12.21 0.05 4.01
N ALA A 12 11.53 -0.07 5.15
CA ALA A 12 11.16 -1.37 5.72
C ALA A 12 10.21 -2.16 4.80
N VAL A 13 9.31 -1.48 4.09
CA VAL A 13 8.46 -2.10 3.04
C VAL A 13 9.35 -2.70 1.94
N VAL A 14 10.32 -1.95 1.42
CA VAL A 14 11.21 -2.47 0.35
C VAL A 14 12.08 -3.62 0.83
N VAL A 15 12.69 -3.50 2.01
CA VAL A 15 13.53 -4.56 2.59
C VAL A 15 12.73 -5.85 2.80
N SER A 16 11.44 -5.72 3.11
CA SER A 16 10.55 -6.87 3.30
C SER A 16 10.02 -7.45 1.98
N SER A 17 9.90 -6.64 0.92
CA SER A 17 9.38 -7.06 -0.38
C SER A 17 10.46 -7.47 -1.40
N SER A 18 11.74 -7.16 -1.13
CA SER A 18 12.86 -7.42 -2.02
C SER A 18 13.82 -8.51 -1.50
N THR A 19 14.64 -9.03 -2.42
CA THR A 19 15.81 -9.88 -2.12
C THR A 19 17.11 -9.09 -2.02
N HIS A 20 17.14 -7.88 -2.61
CA HIS A 20 18.33 -7.01 -2.66
C HIS A 20 17.94 -5.56 -2.30
N TRP A 21 18.84 -4.87 -1.62
CA TRP A 21 18.72 -3.45 -1.28
C TRP A 21 20.03 -2.75 -1.61
N ALA A 22 19.97 -1.64 -2.37
CA ALA A 22 21.15 -0.88 -2.79
C ALA A 22 22.26 -1.74 -3.44
N GLY A 23 21.88 -2.77 -4.20
CA GLY A 23 22.83 -3.68 -4.88
C GLY A 23 23.50 -4.71 -3.97
N GLN A 24 23.11 -4.79 -2.68
CA GLN A 24 23.62 -5.78 -1.73
C GLN A 24 22.52 -6.78 -1.33
N PRO A 25 22.89 -8.02 -1.00
CA PRO A 25 21.96 -8.98 -0.40
C PRO A 25 21.46 -8.45 0.94
N ILE A 26 20.16 -8.58 1.18
CA ILE A 26 19.57 -8.18 2.46
C ILE A 26 19.91 -9.23 3.53
N SER A 27 20.49 -8.80 4.64
CA SER A 27 20.78 -9.69 5.77
C SER A 27 19.50 -10.13 6.50
N GLN A 28 19.53 -11.30 7.16
CA GLN A 28 18.39 -11.76 7.95
C GLN A 28 18.02 -10.78 9.08
N ASP A 29 19.03 -10.13 9.68
CA ASP A 29 18.80 -9.16 10.76
C ASP A 29 18.15 -7.87 10.27
N GLU A 30 18.48 -7.40 9.06
CA GLU A 30 17.78 -6.28 8.42
C GLU A 30 16.32 -6.63 8.13
N ARG A 31 16.07 -7.83 7.59
CA ARG A 31 14.70 -8.29 7.32
C ARG A 31 13.88 -8.42 8.60
N ARG A 32 14.47 -8.92 9.70
CA ARG A 32 13.80 -8.98 11.01
C ARG A 32 13.46 -7.60 11.56
N ARG A 33 14.40 -6.65 11.49
CA ARG A 33 14.17 -5.26 11.92
C ARG A 33 13.09 -4.57 11.10
N ALA A 34 13.13 -4.73 9.77
CA ALA A 34 12.11 -4.22 8.87
C ALA A 34 10.72 -4.79 9.21
N PHE A 35 10.63 -6.10 9.43
CA PHE A 35 9.37 -6.75 9.81
C PHE A 35 8.83 -6.21 11.15
N SER A 36 9.68 -6.06 12.17
CA SER A 36 9.28 -5.48 13.46
C SER A 36 8.73 -4.06 13.29
N ALA A 37 9.42 -3.22 12.52
CA ALA A 37 8.98 -1.84 12.26
C ALA A 37 7.62 -1.79 11.53
N LEU A 38 7.39 -2.69 10.57
CA LEU A 38 6.08 -2.82 9.91
C LEU A 38 5.01 -3.36 10.87
N GLN A 39 5.35 -4.29 11.77
CA GLN A 39 4.40 -4.79 12.74
C GLN A 39 3.97 -3.68 13.72
N ASP A 40 4.93 -2.91 14.23
CA ASP A 40 4.69 -1.77 15.12
C ASP A 40 3.86 -0.70 14.42
N PHE A 41 4.18 -0.37 13.16
CA PHE A 41 3.39 0.57 12.37
C PHE A 41 1.94 0.09 12.17
N SER A 42 1.74 -1.20 11.86
CA SER A 42 0.41 -1.75 11.59
C SER A 42 -0.50 -1.81 12.81
N THR A 43 0.06 -1.89 14.03
CA THR A 43 -0.69 -2.15 15.26
C THR A 43 -0.70 -0.98 16.24
N GLN A 44 0.42 -0.28 16.41
CA GLN A 44 0.61 0.70 17.49
C GLN A 44 0.51 2.14 17.00
N PHE A 45 0.80 2.42 15.72
CA PHE A 45 0.80 3.79 15.23
C PHE A 45 -0.64 4.31 15.00
N GLU A 46 -1.05 5.33 15.77
CA GLU A 46 -2.40 5.91 15.68
C GLU A 46 -2.67 6.56 14.30
N GLY A 47 -1.66 7.23 13.72
CA GLY A 47 -1.77 7.89 12.41
C GLY A 47 -1.69 6.97 11.19
N ARG A 48 -1.73 5.64 11.37
CA ARG A 48 -1.49 4.69 10.26
C ARG A 48 -2.55 4.74 9.18
N ILE A 49 -3.82 4.96 9.54
CA ILE A 49 -4.94 5.00 8.59
C ILE A 49 -4.80 6.16 7.60
N PRO A 50 -4.73 7.43 8.03
CA PRO A 50 -4.60 8.54 7.08
C PRO A 50 -3.34 8.40 6.23
N LEU A 51 -2.25 7.84 6.76
CA LEU A 51 -1.04 7.58 5.98
C LEU A 51 -1.26 6.50 4.90
N CYS A 52 -1.96 5.41 5.23
CA CYS A 52 -2.33 4.37 4.26
C CYS A 52 -3.23 4.93 3.16
N LEU A 53 -4.19 5.80 3.51
CA LEU A 53 -5.05 6.48 2.53
C LEU A 53 -4.23 7.37 1.60
N GLN A 54 -3.26 8.12 2.14
CA GLN A 54 -2.34 8.94 1.35
C GLN A 54 -1.52 8.08 0.38
N TRP A 55 -0.95 6.96 0.84
CA TRP A 55 -0.16 6.07 -0.02
C TRP A 55 -0.95 5.45 -1.16
N LEU A 56 -2.24 5.12 -0.94
CA LEU A 56 -3.12 4.63 -2.00
C LEU A 56 -3.41 5.67 -3.09
N GLN A 57 -3.37 6.95 -2.73
CA GLN A 57 -3.65 8.06 -3.66
C GLN A 57 -2.38 8.58 -4.35
N GLN A 58 -1.19 8.27 -3.82
CA GLN A 58 0.06 8.72 -4.42
C GLN A 58 0.39 7.91 -5.68
N PRO A 59 0.61 8.57 -6.82
CA PRO A 59 0.92 7.88 -8.08
C PRO A 59 2.31 7.23 -8.04
N GLN A 60 3.21 7.78 -7.23
CA GLN A 60 4.56 7.27 -7.06
C GLN A 60 5.04 7.48 -5.62
N LEU A 61 5.62 6.42 -5.06
CA LEU A 61 6.29 6.40 -3.77
C LEU A 61 7.71 5.88 -3.98
N THR A 62 8.69 6.66 -3.56
CA THR A 62 10.09 6.33 -3.70
C THR A 62 10.84 6.45 -2.38
N VAL A 63 11.86 5.61 -2.21
CA VAL A 63 12.83 5.67 -1.11
C VAL A 63 14.25 5.84 -1.62
N ALA A 64 15.19 6.05 -0.70
CA ALA A 64 16.61 6.26 -1.02
C ALA A 64 16.78 7.42 -2.03
N ASN A 65 16.27 8.60 -1.65
CA ASN A 65 16.31 9.83 -2.46
C ASN A 65 15.74 9.69 -3.88
N GLY A 66 14.69 8.87 -4.07
CA GLY A 66 14.03 8.73 -5.37
C GLY A 66 14.53 7.57 -6.23
N THR A 67 15.52 6.80 -5.76
CA THR A 67 16.16 5.76 -6.57
C THR A 67 15.38 4.45 -6.64
N ILE A 68 14.56 4.17 -5.63
CA ILE A 68 13.81 2.91 -5.54
C ILE A 68 12.31 3.22 -5.49
N ASP A 69 11.58 2.77 -6.51
CA ASP A 69 10.11 2.81 -6.55
C ASP A 69 9.54 1.68 -5.67
N CYS A 70 8.78 2.04 -4.65
CA CYS A 70 8.13 1.13 -3.73
C CYS A 70 6.60 1.24 -3.78
N THR A 71 6.04 1.88 -4.81
CA THR A 71 4.62 2.23 -4.91
C THR A 71 3.71 1.04 -4.70
N ILE A 72 3.91 -0.02 -5.48
CA ILE A 72 3.04 -1.20 -5.43
C ILE A 72 3.14 -1.91 -4.07
N SER A 73 4.35 -2.07 -3.52
CA SER A 73 4.57 -2.71 -2.23
C SER A 73 3.95 -1.91 -1.08
N ALA A 74 4.11 -0.58 -1.09
CA ALA A 74 3.54 0.30 -0.07
C ALA A 74 2.00 0.32 -0.15
N GLN A 75 1.43 0.35 -1.36
CA GLN A 75 -0.01 0.30 -1.57
C GLN A 75 -0.62 -1.04 -1.17
N LEU A 76 0.06 -2.16 -1.43
CA LEU A 76 -0.36 -3.49 -0.96
C LEU A 76 -0.35 -3.57 0.56
N TYR A 77 0.70 -3.06 1.20
CA TYR A 77 0.80 -3.02 2.65
C TYR A 77 -0.28 -2.11 3.27
N ALA A 78 -0.55 -0.95 2.65
CA ALA A 78 -1.67 -0.09 3.03
C ALA A 78 -3.01 -0.83 2.94
N CYS A 79 -3.27 -1.55 1.85
CA CYS A 79 -4.49 -2.36 1.69
C CYS A 79 -4.64 -3.40 2.80
N GLU A 80 -3.54 -4.03 3.25
CA GLU A 80 -3.59 -5.02 4.33
C GLU A 80 -3.99 -4.40 5.67
N ILE A 81 -3.42 -3.24 6.02
CA ILE A 81 -3.77 -2.50 7.24
C ILE A 81 -5.25 -2.08 7.20
N LEU A 82 -5.70 -1.53 6.07
CA LEU A 82 -7.08 -1.08 5.91
C LEU A 82 -8.06 -2.26 5.95
N SER A 83 -7.73 -3.39 5.31
CA SER A 83 -8.52 -4.63 5.38
C SER A 83 -8.64 -5.15 6.81
N SER A 84 -7.54 -5.15 7.57
CA SER A 84 -7.53 -5.54 8.98
C SER A 84 -8.47 -4.66 9.81
N CYS A 85 -8.50 -3.35 9.54
CA CYS A 85 -9.39 -2.42 10.23
C CYS A 85 -10.87 -2.64 9.90
N LEU A 86 -11.19 -2.98 8.64
CA LEU A 86 -12.57 -3.30 8.22
C LEU A 86 -13.05 -4.64 8.81
N ASN A 87 -12.15 -5.60 8.96
CA ASN A 87 -12.44 -6.94 9.47
C ASN A 87 -12.26 -7.07 10.99
N ASP A 88 -11.93 -5.99 11.70
CA ASP A 88 -11.78 -6.00 13.15
C ASP A 88 -13.09 -6.45 13.81
N LYS A 89 -13.03 -7.54 14.58
CA LYS A 89 -14.16 -8.14 15.30
C LYS A 89 -14.80 -7.16 16.29
N THR A 90 -14.10 -6.12 16.68
CA THR A 90 -14.60 -5.06 17.57
C THR A 90 -15.47 -4.02 16.86
N LYS A 91 -15.70 -4.13 15.54
CA LYS A 91 -16.51 -3.20 14.73
C LYS A 91 -16.04 -1.74 14.79
N LYS A 92 -14.75 -1.48 15.02
CA LYS A 92 -14.20 -0.10 15.07
C LYS A 92 -14.57 0.73 13.85
N TYR A 93 -14.62 0.13 12.66
CA TYR A 93 -15.06 0.83 11.46
C TYR A 93 -16.46 1.46 11.58
N ALA A 94 -17.41 0.79 12.23
CA ALA A 94 -18.76 1.33 12.44
C ALA A 94 -18.79 2.48 13.45
N GLN A 95 -17.74 2.63 14.25
CA GLN A 95 -17.57 3.71 15.23
C GLN A 95 -16.81 4.91 14.65
N TRP A 96 -16.25 4.79 13.44
CA TRP A 96 -15.59 5.90 12.76
C TRP A 96 -16.60 6.99 12.38
N GLN A 97 -16.13 8.23 12.34
CA GLN A 97 -16.96 9.34 11.87
C GLN A 97 -17.28 9.15 10.38
N GLU A 98 -18.44 9.66 9.96
CA GLU A 98 -18.86 9.57 8.55
C GLU A 98 -17.82 10.17 7.59
N ALA A 99 -17.15 11.25 8.01
CA ALA A 99 -16.06 11.86 7.24
C ALA A 99 -14.90 10.88 7.00
N ASP A 100 -14.46 10.15 8.01
CA ASP A 100 -13.35 9.19 7.90
C ASP A 100 -13.74 7.99 7.03
N ARG A 101 -14.98 7.49 7.19
CA ARG A 101 -15.52 6.42 6.35
C ARG A 101 -15.61 6.85 4.88
N LEU A 102 -16.04 8.08 4.63
CA LEU A 102 -16.09 8.66 3.30
C LEU A 102 -14.70 8.81 2.69
N GLN A 103 -13.71 9.29 3.46
CA GLN A 103 -12.32 9.38 3.00
C GLN A 103 -11.75 8.02 2.60
N LEU A 104 -12.01 6.99 3.39
CA LEU A 104 -11.63 5.62 3.05
C LEU A 104 -12.27 5.17 1.72
N ARG A 105 -13.59 5.34 1.58
CA ARG A 105 -14.30 5.00 0.33
C ARG A 105 -13.71 5.71 -0.88
N GLN A 106 -13.48 7.02 -0.76
CA GLN A 106 -12.94 7.83 -1.85
C GLN A 106 -11.53 7.40 -2.23
N ALA A 107 -10.64 7.17 -1.25
CA ALA A 107 -9.28 6.72 -1.50
C ALA A 107 -9.24 5.36 -2.23
N VAL A 108 -10.05 4.41 -1.77
CA VAL A 108 -10.09 3.06 -2.34
C VAL A 108 -10.69 3.08 -3.74
N MET A 109 -11.78 3.85 -3.96
CA MET A 109 -12.34 4.02 -5.29
C MET A 109 -11.37 4.71 -6.26
N ALA A 110 -10.66 5.75 -5.80
CA ALA A 110 -9.68 6.45 -6.61
C ALA A 110 -8.53 5.52 -7.02
N ALA A 111 -7.96 4.76 -6.06
CA ALA A 111 -6.91 3.79 -6.32
C ALA A 111 -7.37 2.68 -7.29
N SER A 112 -8.58 2.14 -7.10
CA SER A 112 -9.17 1.13 -7.98
C SER A 112 -9.39 1.66 -9.41
N ARG A 113 -9.87 2.90 -9.56
CA ARG A 113 -10.03 3.53 -10.87
C ARG A 113 -8.69 3.74 -11.55
N TYR A 114 -7.70 4.22 -10.81
CA TYR A 114 -6.35 4.42 -11.34
C TYR A 114 -5.77 3.10 -11.86
N GLN A 115 -5.86 2.02 -11.08
CA GLN A 115 -5.42 0.69 -11.49
C GLN A 115 -6.21 0.16 -12.69
N ALA A 116 -7.54 0.32 -12.72
CA ALA A 116 -8.37 -0.12 -13.84
C ALA A 116 -8.08 0.67 -15.14
N SER A 117 -7.68 1.94 -15.02
CA SER A 117 -7.32 2.80 -16.16
C SER A 117 -5.89 2.59 -16.65
N ALA A 118 -5.05 1.86 -15.90
CA ALA A 118 -3.67 1.61 -16.30
C ALA A 118 -3.63 0.71 -17.56
N PRO A 119 -2.79 1.05 -18.55
CA PRO A 119 -2.73 0.31 -19.80
C PRO A 119 -2.34 -1.16 -19.56
N LEU A 120 -3.16 -2.07 -20.06
CA LEU A 120 -2.88 -3.51 -20.03
C LEU A 120 -1.67 -3.82 -20.93
N VAL A 121 -0.50 -4.02 -20.32
CA VAL A 121 0.68 -4.49 -21.07
C VAL A 121 0.42 -5.92 -21.51
N LYS A 122 0.26 -6.15 -22.82
CA LYS A 122 0.27 -7.50 -23.40
C LYS A 122 1.70 -8.06 -23.25
N PRO A 123 1.90 -9.24 -22.64
CA PRO A 123 3.24 -9.75 -22.31
C PRO A 123 4.03 -10.28 -23.53
N ARG A 124 3.68 -9.91 -24.77
CA ARG A 124 4.23 -10.55 -25.98
C ARG A 124 5.32 -9.77 -26.70
N ASP A 125 5.50 -8.48 -26.42
CA ASP A 125 6.49 -7.68 -27.12
C ASP A 125 7.69 -7.41 -26.21
N GLY A 126 8.74 -8.21 -26.38
CA GLY A 126 10.01 -8.14 -25.65
C GLY A 126 10.86 -6.90 -25.97
N SER A 127 10.25 -5.76 -26.27
CA SER A 127 10.97 -4.50 -26.46
C SER A 127 11.11 -3.78 -25.12
N SER A 128 12.29 -3.93 -24.53
CA SER A 128 12.81 -3.12 -23.43
C SER A 128 12.92 -1.66 -23.89
N ALA A 129 11.90 -0.84 -23.61
CA ALA A 129 11.98 0.61 -23.74
C ALA A 129 10.99 1.27 -22.77
N THR A 130 11.54 1.81 -21.69
CA THR A 130 10.91 2.82 -20.81
C THR A 130 9.60 2.39 -20.15
N ILE A 131 9.71 1.56 -19.10
CA ILE A 131 8.61 1.25 -18.17
C ILE A 131 8.28 2.52 -17.35
N THR A 132 7.41 3.38 -17.87
CA THR A 132 6.77 4.43 -17.08
C THR A 132 5.74 3.79 -16.14
N SER A 133 6.17 3.47 -14.92
CA SER A 133 5.47 3.33 -13.60
C SER A 133 3.92 3.12 -13.56
N THR A 134 3.30 2.48 -14.55
CA THR A 134 1.86 2.18 -14.59
C THR A 134 1.61 0.77 -15.12
N THR A 135 2.38 -0.20 -14.62
CA THR A 135 2.02 -1.60 -14.79
C THR A 135 0.91 -1.94 -13.80
N THR A 136 -0.24 -2.37 -14.32
CA THR A 136 -1.34 -2.88 -13.50
C THR A 136 -0.84 -4.09 -12.72
N SER A 137 -0.68 -3.96 -11.40
CA SER A 137 -0.27 -5.06 -10.54
C SER A 137 -1.50 -5.91 -10.23
N LEU A 138 -1.57 -7.12 -10.80
CA LEU A 138 -2.66 -8.07 -10.54
C LEU A 138 -2.88 -8.30 -9.02
N PRO A 139 -1.84 -8.48 -8.19
CA PRO A 139 -2.01 -8.56 -6.73
C PRO A 139 -2.70 -7.34 -6.12
N LEU A 140 -2.32 -6.12 -6.54
CA LEU A 140 -2.89 -4.88 -6.02
C LEU A 140 -4.34 -4.71 -6.48
N ALA A 141 -4.63 -4.98 -7.75
CA ALA A 141 -5.99 -4.94 -8.29
C ALA A 141 -6.92 -5.90 -7.53
N ASN A 142 -6.48 -7.14 -7.30
CA ASN A 142 -7.25 -8.12 -6.52
C ASN A 142 -7.48 -7.67 -5.07
N LYS A 143 -6.47 -7.06 -4.43
CA LYS A 143 -6.59 -6.59 -3.05
C LYS A 143 -7.53 -5.40 -2.93
N LEU A 144 -7.45 -4.45 -3.87
CA LEU A 144 -8.37 -3.32 -3.96
C LEU A 144 -9.81 -3.77 -4.23
N ALA A 145 -10.01 -4.74 -5.13
CA ALA A 145 -11.33 -5.33 -5.40
C ALA A 145 -11.92 -6.01 -4.13
N SER A 146 -11.11 -6.77 -3.40
CA SER A 146 -11.53 -7.37 -2.13
C SER A 146 -11.93 -6.32 -1.09
N LEU A 147 -11.17 -5.23 -1.01
CA LEU A 147 -11.43 -4.15 -0.06
C LEU A 147 -12.69 -3.34 -0.43
N LEU A 148 -12.93 -3.11 -1.72
CA LEU A 148 -14.18 -2.55 -2.23
C LEU A 148 -15.37 -3.43 -1.87
N ALA A 149 -15.28 -4.75 -2.10
CA ALA A 149 -16.35 -5.68 -1.73
C ALA A 149 -16.64 -5.63 -0.22
N ALA A 150 -15.60 -5.57 0.61
CA ALA A 150 -15.73 -5.45 2.06
C ALA A 150 -16.41 -4.15 2.51
N LEU A 151 -16.15 -3.03 1.81
CA LEU A 151 -16.80 -1.75 2.06
C LEU A 151 -18.28 -1.79 1.65
N VAL A 152 -18.59 -2.33 0.47
CA VAL A 152 -19.97 -2.41 -0.05
C VAL A 152 -20.88 -3.15 0.92
N VAL A 153 -20.46 -4.32 1.41
CA VAL A 153 -21.24 -5.13 2.35
C VAL A 153 -21.54 -4.40 3.68
N ARG A 154 -20.70 -3.42 4.07
CA ARG A 154 -20.83 -2.72 5.36
C ARG A 154 -21.61 -1.42 5.26
N ASP A 155 -21.44 -0.69 4.15
CA ASP A 155 -22.01 0.65 3.97
C ASP A 155 -23.33 0.63 3.18
N PHE A 156 -23.64 -0.46 2.46
CA PHE A 156 -24.83 -0.56 1.61
C PHE A 156 -25.60 -1.86 1.92
N PRO A 157 -26.53 -1.83 2.91
CA PRO A 157 -27.43 -2.95 3.20
C PRO A 157 -28.52 -3.14 2.14
#